data_AF-A0A1P8NFP4-F1
#
_entry.id   AF-A0A1P8NFP4-F1
#
_cell.length_a   1.000
_cell.length_b   1.000
_cell.length_c   1.000
_cell.angle_alpha   90.00
_cell.angle_beta   90.00
_cell.angle_gamma   90.00
#
_symmetry.space_group_name_H-M   'P 1'
#
loop_
_entity.id
_entity.type
_entity.pdbx_description
1 polymer ?
#
loop_
_entity_poly.entity_id
_entity_poly.type
_entity_poly.pdbx_seq_one_letter_code
_entity_poly.pdbx_strand_id
1 'polypeptide(L)'
;MPSPPSHPLPPLTDLPPPRELPREETHLVPPSEIIAESKRALTGRLLRIFWAPGLVLLGLWYVLLILYVTGASPTFWFLSGLAALGDPMILRSAMSSLGFSSSGLWTAFGLLPVAATALSLALVPLAPSAIAGMDPRRYLSEAGFQREIATRLTAVLMIPPVLVVAALPLSVALGLPQPWNGLGAGPLMALSLGLGAILLGWVLVRRTVSAPRVLDLDTAEAVELAGRLGRDLDERSAAAQRALAQDRRHLPPSPGTSAASAALTPRGALLALAHIARASLTWVAPAAAGLGWLVFGITDLVTTFSGITQSDLTQVSAPLQWQLVALGAPMAVLVAFGVSLAPGLAILAAQNQRRLVIDQRTYASWAHRARVNPWEARVVSLTGWFSAGLALLGLTATAVLLALLGAATPVAWAGIVAGALVLTPLLGAGASAAMKSGLRDVLYGPAGTYMRRRTPYALVAPDIGTRAQRAKDPAVRAALRQRLQAEGGDHTWEIFDLDAAGEQLWVDDDEPGARDTVVRAADLAQGRLPDFGGDGSALTGGGDGPRGEYRSEDLPGRHEIPDSVTGLRKR
;
A
#
# COMPACT_ATOMS: atom_id res chain seq x y z
N MET A 1 45.10 10.18 36.26
CA MET A 1 45.36 9.88 34.84
C MET A 1 44.23 10.47 34.02
N PRO A 2 44.48 11.46 33.16
CA PRO A 2 43.46 11.97 32.24
C PRO A 2 43.17 10.90 31.17
N SER A 3 41.89 10.70 30.85
CA SER A 3 41.45 9.80 29.79
C SER A 3 42.14 10.15 28.47
N PRO A 4 42.57 9.17 27.66
CA PRO A 4 43.23 9.45 26.39
C PRO A 4 42.28 10.27 25.49
N PRO A 5 42.81 11.23 24.69
CA PRO A 5 41.99 12.03 23.79
C PRO A 5 41.29 11.09 22.81
N SER A 6 39.95 11.11 22.83
CA SER A 6 39.14 10.35 21.88
C SER A 6 39.42 10.88 20.48
N HIS A 7 40.20 10.14 19.69
CA HIS A 7 40.39 10.46 18.29
C HIS A 7 39.02 10.46 17.58
N PRO A 8 38.64 11.55 16.88
CA PRO A 8 37.40 11.57 16.13
C PRO A 8 37.46 10.48 15.05
N LEU A 9 36.49 9.57 15.06
CA LEU A 9 36.39 8.51 14.07
C LEU A 9 36.22 9.14 12.67
N PRO A 10 36.88 8.59 11.64
CA PRO A 10 36.73 9.09 10.27
C PRO A 10 35.28 8.92 9.81
N PRO A 11 34.77 9.84 8.98
CA PRO A 11 33.39 9.78 8.50
C PRO A 11 33.16 8.61 7.56
N LEU A 12 31.95 8.07 7.58
CA LEU A 12 31.53 6.93 6.78
C LEU A 12 31.11 7.37 5.37
N THR A 13 32.08 7.79 4.55
CA THR A 13 31.82 8.40 3.23
C THR A 13 31.74 7.39 2.08
N ASP A 14 32.52 6.31 2.17
CA ASP A 14 32.83 5.42 1.03
C ASP A 14 32.50 3.95 1.31
N LEU A 15 31.41 3.72 2.05
CA LEU A 15 30.92 2.36 2.27
C LEU A 15 30.26 1.81 0.99
N PRO A 16 30.44 0.51 0.69
CA PRO A 16 29.75 -0.11 -0.42
C PRO A 16 28.23 -0.05 -0.19
N PRO A 17 27.43 0.03 -1.27
CA PRO A 17 25.98 -0.02 -1.14
C PRO A 17 25.54 -1.35 -0.48
N PRO A 18 24.40 -1.36 0.22
CA PRO A 18 23.91 -2.58 0.86
C PRO A 18 23.71 -3.69 -0.20
N ARG A 19 24.18 -4.90 0.10
CA ARG A 19 24.10 -6.04 -0.82
C ARG A 19 22.67 -6.57 -0.91
N GLU A 20 22.19 -6.77 -2.13
CA GLU A 20 20.88 -7.38 -2.39
C GLU A 20 20.92 -8.89 -2.13
N LEU A 21 19.82 -9.43 -1.62
CA LEU A 21 19.60 -10.85 -1.41
C LEU A 21 19.12 -11.50 -2.72
N PRO A 22 19.53 -12.76 -3.01
CA PRO A 22 19.02 -13.50 -4.17
C PRO A 22 17.50 -13.65 -4.06
N ARG A 23 16.78 -13.52 -5.19
CA ARG A 23 15.31 -13.59 -5.19
C ARG A 23 14.84 -14.96 -4.71
N GLU A 24 13.90 -14.97 -3.76
CA GLU A 24 13.26 -16.20 -3.30
C GLU A 24 12.25 -16.69 -4.35
N GLU A 25 12.35 -17.96 -4.72
CA GLU A 25 11.45 -18.61 -5.65
C GLU A 25 10.15 -19.02 -4.93
N THR A 26 9.14 -18.17 -4.99
CA THR A 26 7.87 -18.34 -4.25
C THR A 26 7.07 -19.60 -4.64
N HIS A 27 7.36 -20.14 -5.82
CA HIS A 27 6.76 -21.37 -6.31
C HIS A 27 7.38 -22.63 -5.71
N LEU A 28 8.64 -22.57 -5.21
CA LEU A 28 9.35 -23.68 -4.56
C LEU A 28 9.30 -23.63 -3.04
N VAL A 29 8.39 -22.84 -2.46
CA VAL A 29 8.22 -22.73 -1.01
C VAL A 29 7.65 -24.03 -0.45
N PRO A 30 8.30 -24.64 0.56
CA PRO A 30 7.84 -25.90 1.13
C PRO A 30 6.48 -25.73 1.83
N PRO A 31 5.65 -26.79 1.90
CA PRO A 31 4.32 -26.73 2.48
C PRO A 31 4.29 -26.23 3.92
N SER A 32 5.28 -26.62 4.74
CA SER A 32 5.41 -26.22 6.15
C SER A 32 5.58 -24.71 6.35
N GLU A 33 6.11 -23.99 5.36
CA GLU A 33 6.32 -22.54 5.39
C GLU A 33 5.10 -21.73 4.90
N ILE A 34 3.98 -22.39 4.58
CA ILE A 34 2.75 -21.76 4.10
C ILE A 34 1.76 -21.57 5.27
N ILE A 35 1.35 -20.32 5.51
CA ILE A 35 0.46 -19.96 6.64
C ILE A 35 -0.93 -20.58 6.48
N ALA A 36 -1.57 -20.40 5.32
CA ALA A 36 -2.94 -20.82 5.07
C ALA A 36 -3.02 -21.93 4.01
N GLU A 37 -3.90 -22.89 4.26
CA GLU A 37 -4.10 -24.08 3.41
C GLU A 37 -4.48 -23.71 1.96
N SER A 38 -5.33 -22.70 1.76
CA SER A 38 -5.75 -22.23 0.43
C SER A 38 -6.44 -20.88 0.50
N LYS A 39 -6.65 -20.25 -0.66
CA LYS A 39 -7.47 -19.03 -0.79
C LYS A 39 -8.91 -19.25 -0.29
N ARG A 40 -9.50 -20.43 -0.52
CA ARG A 40 -10.86 -20.76 -0.06
C ARG A 40 -10.95 -20.84 1.47
N ALA A 41 -9.93 -21.39 2.12
CA ALA A 41 -9.85 -21.42 3.58
C ALA A 41 -9.81 -20.01 4.17
N LEU A 42 -9.04 -19.10 3.54
CA LEU A 42 -9.02 -17.68 3.91
C LEU A 42 -10.39 -17.02 3.72
N THR A 43 -11.08 -17.26 2.60
CA THR A 43 -12.45 -16.75 2.39
C THR A 43 -13.39 -17.22 3.49
N GLY A 44 -13.37 -18.51 3.82
CA GLY A 44 -14.23 -19.08 4.85
C GLY A 44 -13.98 -18.48 6.24
N ARG A 45 -12.72 -18.27 6.61
CA ARG A 45 -12.35 -17.58 7.87
C ARG A 45 -12.84 -16.14 7.88
N LEU A 46 -12.62 -15.41 6.79
CA LEU A 46 -13.04 -14.03 6.68
C LEU A 46 -14.58 -13.89 6.79
N LEU A 47 -15.35 -14.76 6.10
CA LEU A 47 -16.83 -14.78 6.15
C LEU A 47 -17.39 -14.89 7.58
N ARG A 48 -16.71 -15.62 8.49
CA ARG A 48 -17.12 -15.71 9.90
C ARG A 48 -16.91 -14.42 10.68
N ILE A 49 -15.95 -13.58 10.26
CA ILE A 49 -15.56 -12.35 10.96
C ILE A 49 -16.24 -11.12 10.32
N PHE A 50 -16.87 -11.27 9.15
CA PHE A 50 -17.39 -10.16 8.35
C PHE A 50 -18.60 -9.41 8.91
N TRP A 51 -19.29 -9.94 9.92
CA TRP A 51 -20.42 -9.25 10.54
C TRP A 51 -20.00 -7.89 11.13
N ALA A 52 -18.83 -7.82 11.77
CA ALA A 52 -18.32 -6.61 12.41
C ALA A 52 -17.99 -5.47 11.40
N PRO A 53 -17.15 -5.69 10.36
CA PRO A 53 -16.97 -4.69 9.32
C PRO A 53 -18.26 -4.42 8.54
N GLY A 54 -19.16 -5.40 8.41
CA GLY A 54 -20.49 -5.21 7.80
C GLY A 54 -21.33 -4.16 8.53
N LEU A 55 -21.36 -4.19 9.87
CA LEU A 55 -22.05 -3.16 10.66
C LEU A 55 -21.42 -1.77 10.52
N VAL A 56 -20.08 -1.70 10.47
CA VAL A 56 -19.37 -0.43 10.25
C VAL A 56 -19.70 0.13 8.87
N LEU A 57 -19.70 -0.70 7.83
CA LEU A 57 -20.05 -0.31 6.46
C LEU A 57 -21.52 0.13 6.37
N LEU A 58 -22.43 -0.58 7.03
CA LEU A 58 -23.84 -0.19 7.09
C LEU A 58 -24.00 1.21 7.71
N GLY A 59 -23.36 1.44 8.86
CA GLY A 59 -23.34 2.76 9.50
C GLY A 59 -22.72 3.84 8.61
N LEU A 60 -21.62 3.53 7.92
CA LEU A 60 -20.98 4.44 6.96
C LEU A 60 -21.94 4.81 5.83
N TRP A 61 -22.64 3.84 5.23
CA TRP A 61 -23.61 4.11 4.15
C TRP A 61 -24.79 4.94 4.62
N TYR A 62 -25.28 4.73 5.85
CA TYR A 62 -26.29 5.62 6.44
C TYR A 62 -25.77 7.05 6.58
N VAL A 63 -24.55 7.23 7.09
CA VAL A 63 -23.94 8.56 7.22
C VAL A 63 -23.77 9.21 5.84
N LEU A 64 -23.27 8.49 4.84
CA LEU A 64 -23.12 9.00 3.48
C LEU A 64 -24.46 9.36 2.85
N LEU A 65 -25.51 8.57 3.07
CA LEU A 65 -26.86 8.86 2.59
C LEU A 65 -27.45 10.10 3.27
N ILE A 66 -27.26 10.25 4.58
CA ILE A 66 -27.69 11.45 5.31
C ILE A 66 -26.98 12.68 4.75
N LEU A 67 -25.65 12.61 4.56
CA LEU A 67 -24.88 13.68 3.96
C LEU A 67 -25.33 13.98 2.53
N TYR A 68 -25.73 12.95 1.76
CA TYR A 68 -26.24 13.14 0.41
C TYR A 68 -27.54 13.96 0.38
N VAL A 69 -28.51 13.57 1.23
CA VAL A 69 -29.82 14.23 1.32
C VAL A 69 -29.70 15.64 1.91
N THR A 70 -29.03 15.76 3.06
CA THR A 70 -28.86 17.05 3.75
C THR A 70 -27.93 17.99 2.99
N GLY A 71 -27.02 17.45 2.19
CA GLY A 71 -26.05 18.21 1.40
C GLY A 71 -26.68 19.10 0.33
N ALA A 72 -27.94 18.90 -0.06
CA ALA A 72 -28.60 19.80 -1.03
C ALA A 72 -28.60 21.26 -0.53
N SER A 73 -28.97 21.48 0.73
CA SER A 73 -28.71 22.71 1.48
C SER A 73 -28.89 22.42 2.98
N PRO A 74 -27.79 22.23 3.73
CA PRO A 74 -27.84 21.91 5.16
C PRO A 74 -28.60 22.96 5.97
N THR A 75 -28.37 24.25 5.69
CA THR A 75 -29.04 25.35 6.38
C THR A 75 -30.53 25.37 6.11
N PHE A 76 -30.94 25.19 4.85
CA PHE A 76 -32.35 25.15 4.48
C PHE A 76 -33.08 23.96 5.10
N TRP A 77 -32.45 22.78 5.13
CA TRP A 77 -32.99 21.61 5.83
C TRP A 77 -33.17 21.86 7.33
N PHE A 78 -32.18 22.48 7.97
CA PHE A 78 -32.24 22.81 9.40
C PHE A 78 -33.39 23.79 9.69
N LEU A 79 -33.47 24.90 8.95
CA LEU A 79 -34.55 25.89 9.10
C LEU A 79 -35.93 25.29 8.82
N SER A 80 -36.04 24.47 7.77
CA SER A 80 -37.29 23.77 7.43
C SER A 80 -37.70 22.77 8.51
N GLY A 81 -36.74 22.08 9.14
CA GLY A 81 -36.99 21.19 10.26
C GLY A 81 -37.48 21.92 11.51
N LEU A 82 -36.92 23.09 11.81
CA LEU A 82 -37.42 23.95 12.88
C LEU A 82 -38.84 24.45 12.60
N ALA A 83 -39.10 24.91 11.37
CA ALA A 83 -40.43 25.35 10.97
C ALA A 83 -41.47 24.21 10.99
N ALA A 84 -41.03 22.97 10.71
CA ALA A 84 -41.88 21.78 10.75
C ALA A 84 -42.42 21.44 12.14
N LEU A 85 -41.80 21.96 13.22
CA LEU A 85 -42.35 21.84 14.58
C LEU A 85 -43.67 22.60 14.73
N GLY A 86 -43.89 23.65 13.92
CA GLY A 86 -45.13 24.42 13.86
C GLY A 86 -46.11 23.88 12.81
N ASP A 87 -45.63 23.55 11.61
CA ASP A 87 -46.45 22.98 10.54
C ASP A 87 -45.69 21.89 9.75
N PRO A 88 -46.11 20.61 9.83
CA PRO A 88 -45.45 19.50 9.14
C PRO A 88 -45.56 19.57 7.61
N MET A 89 -46.46 20.37 7.03
CA MET A 89 -46.52 20.57 5.57
C MET A 89 -45.29 21.30 5.04
N ILE A 90 -44.65 22.16 5.85
CA ILE A 90 -43.44 22.90 5.47
C ILE A 90 -42.30 21.94 5.11
N LEU A 91 -42.13 20.86 5.86
CA LEU A 91 -41.11 19.86 5.57
C LEU A 91 -41.36 19.11 4.25
N ARG A 92 -42.64 18.82 3.93
CA ARG A 92 -43.01 18.19 2.66
C ARG A 92 -42.78 19.12 1.47
N SER A 93 -43.09 20.42 1.65
CA SER A 93 -42.79 21.44 0.65
C SER A 93 -41.28 21.55 0.41
N ALA A 94 -40.49 21.64 1.49
CA ALA A 94 -39.03 21.67 1.43
C ALA A 94 -38.45 20.44 0.70
N MET A 95 -38.92 19.23 1.02
CA MET A 95 -38.55 17.99 0.31
C MET A 95 -38.77 18.12 -1.20
N SER A 96 -39.98 18.53 -1.61
CA SER A 96 -40.33 18.66 -3.03
C SER A 96 -39.51 19.74 -3.74
N SER A 97 -39.21 20.85 -3.06
CA SER A 97 -38.41 21.95 -3.60
C SER A 97 -36.95 21.57 -3.87
N LEU A 98 -36.42 20.63 -3.08
CA LEU A 98 -35.07 20.08 -3.24
C LEU A 98 -35.03 18.86 -4.17
N GLY A 99 -36.14 18.51 -4.83
CA GLY A 99 -36.22 17.40 -5.77
C GLY A 99 -36.33 16.01 -5.11
N PHE A 100 -36.68 15.94 -3.81
CA PHE A 100 -36.90 14.69 -3.11
C PHE A 100 -38.39 14.35 -2.97
N SER A 101 -38.71 13.05 -3.03
CA SER A 101 -40.04 12.52 -2.72
C SER A 101 -40.00 11.71 -1.41
N SER A 102 -41.09 11.73 -0.64
CA SER A 102 -41.15 10.98 0.61
C SER A 102 -41.00 9.47 0.39
N SER A 103 -41.58 8.93 -0.68
CA SER A 103 -41.42 7.51 -1.04
C SER A 103 -39.98 7.19 -1.46
N GLY A 104 -39.33 8.06 -2.24
CA GLY A 104 -37.93 7.91 -2.65
C GLY A 104 -36.95 7.96 -1.48
N LEU A 105 -37.20 8.83 -0.49
CA LEU A 105 -36.39 8.88 0.73
C LEU A 105 -36.60 7.60 1.57
N TRP A 106 -37.84 7.17 1.78
CA TRP A 106 -38.12 5.94 2.53
C TRP A 106 -37.46 4.71 1.89
N THR A 107 -37.54 4.56 0.57
CA THR A 107 -36.88 3.45 -0.14
C THR A 107 -35.37 3.56 -0.07
N ALA A 108 -34.80 4.76 -0.21
CA ALA A 108 -33.36 4.97 -0.08
C ALA A 108 -32.86 4.60 1.32
N PHE A 109 -33.48 5.10 2.39
CA PHE A 109 -33.07 4.80 3.77
C PHE A 109 -33.30 3.34 4.17
N GLY A 110 -34.33 2.68 3.62
CA GLY A 110 -34.61 1.27 3.89
C GLY A 110 -33.71 0.29 3.13
N LEU A 111 -33.39 0.58 1.86
CA LEU A 111 -32.74 -0.40 0.97
C LEU A 111 -31.30 -0.05 0.61
N LEU A 112 -30.96 1.23 0.40
CA LEU A 112 -29.66 1.60 -0.17
C LEU A 112 -28.49 1.22 0.75
N PRO A 113 -28.49 1.53 2.06
CA PRO A 113 -27.41 1.12 2.95
C PRO A 113 -27.23 -0.39 3.03
N VAL A 114 -28.35 -1.15 3.02
CA VAL A 114 -28.32 -2.61 3.04
C VAL A 114 -27.73 -3.17 1.74
N ALA A 115 -28.23 -2.72 0.59
CA ALA A 115 -27.76 -3.15 -0.72
C ALA A 115 -26.29 -2.77 -0.97
N ALA A 116 -25.88 -1.56 -0.59
CA ALA A 116 -24.50 -1.08 -0.75
C ALA A 116 -23.52 -1.79 0.19
N THR A 117 -23.96 -2.15 1.40
CA THR A 117 -23.20 -3.02 2.30
C THR A 117 -23.07 -4.41 1.73
N ALA A 118 -24.16 -5.00 1.21
CA ALA A 118 -24.13 -6.29 0.55
C ALA A 118 -23.18 -6.30 -0.66
N LEU A 119 -23.14 -5.22 -1.46
CA LEU A 119 -22.19 -5.05 -2.56
C LEU A 119 -20.74 -5.05 -2.06
N SER A 120 -20.46 -4.35 -0.96
CA SER A 120 -19.12 -4.32 -0.34
C SER A 120 -18.71 -5.70 0.17
N LEU A 121 -19.66 -6.45 0.73
CA LEU A 121 -19.45 -7.83 1.18
C LEU A 121 -19.36 -8.83 0.02
N ALA A 122 -19.98 -8.57 -1.12
CA ALA A 122 -19.85 -9.40 -2.31
C ALA A 122 -18.42 -9.40 -2.89
N LEU A 123 -17.60 -8.40 -2.57
CA LEU A 123 -16.19 -8.32 -2.96
C LEU A 123 -15.25 -9.14 -2.07
N VAL A 124 -15.74 -9.71 -0.97
CA VAL A 124 -14.97 -10.54 -0.04
C VAL A 124 -14.16 -11.67 -0.71
N PRO A 125 -14.67 -12.40 -1.71
CA PRO A 125 -13.90 -13.42 -2.41
C PRO A 125 -12.63 -12.91 -3.11
N LEU A 126 -12.52 -11.59 -3.36
CA LEU A 126 -11.32 -10.94 -3.89
C LEU A 126 -10.29 -10.61 -2.79
N ALA A 127 -10.68 -10.63 -1.52
CA ALA A 127 -9.78 -10.28 -0.41
C ALA A 127 -8.61 -11.27 -0.25
N PRO A 128 -8.80 -12.60 -0.38
CA PRO A 128 -7.69 -13.56 -0.38
C PRO A 128 -6.70 -13.35 -1.53
N SER A 129 -7.15 -12.97 -2.74
CA SER A 129 -6.21 -12.74 -3.86
C SER A 129 -5.33 -11.51 -3.61
N ALA A 130 -5.84 -10.49 -2.90
CA ALA A 130 -5.06 -9.32 -2.52
C ALA A 130 -3.93 -9.64 -1.52
N ILE A 131 -4.05 -10.70 -0.72
CA ILE A 131 -3.06 -11.08 0.32
C ILE A 131 -2.28 -12.37 0.01
N ALA A 132 -2.75 -13.23 -0.89
CA ALA A 132 -2.15 -14.55 -1.12
C ALA A 132 -0.68 -14.48 -1.56
N GLY A 133 -0.36 -13.57 -2.49
CA GLY A 133 1.01 -13.37 -2.99
C GLY A 133 1.92 -12.57 -2.06
N MET A 134 1.50 -12.30 -0.82
CA MET A 134 2.35 -11.62 0.15
C MET A 134 3.36 -12.59 0.76
N ASP A 135 4.60 -12.14 0.82
CA ASP A 135 5.73 -12.82 1.45
C ASP A 135 6.00 -12.17 2.83
N PRO A 136 5.75 -12.87 3.95
CA PRO A 136 5.97 -12.35 5.29
C PRO A 136 7.45 -12.02 5.59
N ARG A 137 8.42 -12.68 4.94
CA ARG A 137 9.87 -12.50 5.16
C ARG A 137 10.38 -11.18 4.61
N ARG A 138 9.71 -10.63 3.60
CA ARG A 138 10.08 -9.34 2.98
C ARG A 138 9.76 -8.11 3.82
N TYR A 139 8.95 -8.25 4.88
CA TYR A 139 8.64 -7.16 5.80
C TYR A 139 9.69 -7.10 6.92
N LEU A 140 10.21 -5.91 7.21
CA LEU A 140 11.18 -5.73 8.30
C LEU A 140 10.59 -6.05 9.67
N SER A 141 9.29 -5.82 9.89
CA SER A 141 8.65 -6.00 11.20
C SER A 141 7.34 -6.77 11.08
N GLU A 142 7.00 -7.52 12.13
CA GLU A 142 5.70 -8.21 12.25
C GLU A 142 4.53 -7.23 12.27
N ALA A 143 4.67 -6.11 12.98
CA ALA A 143 3.70 -5.03 12.95
C ALA A 143 3.48 -4.47 11.53
N GLY A 144 4.53 -4.36 10.72
CA GLY A 144 4.47 -3.91 9.33
C GLY A 144 3.70 -4.88 8.42
N PHE A 145 4.01 -6.17 8.53
CA PHE A 145 3.33 -7.24 7.79
C PHE A 145 1.82 -7.30 8.13
N GLN A 146 1.48 -7.38 9.43
CA GLN A 146 0.09 -7.45 9.88
C GLN A 146 -0.71 -6.20 9.49
N ARG A 147 -0.06 -5.03 9.53
CA ARG A 147 -0.63 -3.76 9.07
C ARG A 147 -0.94 -3.74 7.59
N GLU A 148 -0.07 -4.27 6.76
CA GLU A 148 -0.27 -4.33 5.31
C GLU A 148 -1.42 -5.28 4.96
N ILE A 149 -1.52 -6.44 5.60
CA ILE A 149 -2.67 -7.35 5.45
C ILE A 149 -3.97 -6.63 5.78
N ALA A 150 -4.06 -6.02 6.96
CA ALA A 150 -5.27 -5.31 7.38
C ALA A 150 -5.63 -4.17 6.40
N THR A 151 -4.62 -3.48 5.85
CA THR A 151 -4.81 -2.40 4.87
C THR A 151 -5.38 -2.92 3.55
N ARG A 152 -4.83 -4.03 3.02
CA ARG A 152 -5.32 -4.63 1.76
C ARG A 152 -6.73 -5.20 1.89
N LEU A 153 -7.02 -5.87 3.00
CA LEU A 153 -8.37 -6.39 3.26
C LEU A 153 -9.38 -5.23 3.43
N THR A 154 -9.01 -4.18 4.15
CA THR A 154 -9.84 -2.97 4.28
C THR A 154 -10.07 -2.30 2.93
N ALA A 155 -9.03 -2.21 2.10
CA ALA A 155 -9.12 -1.61 0.77
C ALA A 155 -10.22 -2.27 -0.07
N VAL A 156 -10.24 -3.60 -0.14
CA VAL A 156 -11.25 -4.36 -0.91
C VAL A 156 -12.68 -4.01 -0.47
N LEU A 157 -12.92 -3.90 0.84
CA LEU A 157 -14.24 -3.59 1.39
C LEU A 157 -14.65 -2.12 1.21
N MET A 158 -13.67 -1.23 1.22
CA MET A 158 -13.88 0.21 1.09
C MET A 158 -13.95 0.67 -0.37
N ILE A 159 -13.73 -0.21 -1.36
CA ILE A 159 -13.85 0.12 -2.79
C ILE A 159 -15.21 0.78 -3.10
N PRO A 160 -16.38 0.17 -2.77
CA PRO A 160 -17.66 0.77 -3.13
C PRO A 160 -17.91 2.16 -2.53
N PRO A 161 -17.75 2.42 -1.22
CA PRO A 161 -17.96 3.76 -0.68
C PRO A 161 -16.96 4.79 -1.25
N VAL A 162 -15.70 4.40 -1.46
CA VAL A 162 -14.69 5.28 -2.07
C VAL A 162 -15.07 5.63 -3.51
N LEU A 163 -15.47 4.65 -4.31
CA LEU A 163 -15.88 4.87 -5.70
C LEU A 163 -17.14 5.74 -5.80
N VAL A 164 -18.13 5.53 -4.94
CA VAL A 164 -19.36 6.36 -4.96
C VAL A 164 -19.04 7.81 -4.63
N VAL A 165 -18.29 8.08 -3.56
CA VAL A 165 -17.92 9.46 -3.20
C VAL A 165 -17.05 10.12 -4.27
N ALA A 166 -16.17 9.37 -4.94
CA ALA A 166 -15.37 9.87 -6.06
C ALA A 166 -16.21 10.13 -7.33
N ALA A 167 -17.24 9.32 -7.59
CA ALA A 167 -18.11 9.45 -8.76
C ALA A 167 -19.14 10.57 -8.64
N LEU A 168 -19.52 10.96 -7.41
CA LEU A 168 -20.53 11.99 -7.17
C LEU A 168 -20.19 13.34 -7.83
N PRO A 169 -18.99 13.93 -7.64
CA PRO A 169 -18.60 15.16 -8.36
C PRO A 169 -18.60 14.99 -9.88
N LEU A 170 -18.20 13.83 -10.38
CA LEU A 170 -18.18 13.53 -11.81
C LEU A 170 -19.58 13.50 -12.39
N SER A 171 -20.56 12.97 -11.65
CA SER A 171 -21.97 12.97 -12.09
C SER A 171 -22.52 14.38 -12.31
N VAL A 172 -22.11 15.34 -11.48
CA VAL A 172 -22.46 16.76 -11.63
C VAL A 172 -21.74 17.36 -12.83
N ALA A 173 -20.45 17.08 -13.02
CA ALA A 173 -19.67 17.57 -14.16
C ALA A 173 -20.21 17.05 -15.51
N LEU A 174 -20.78 15.85 -15.53
CA LEU A 174 -21.41 15.24 -16.72
C LEU A 174 -22.86 15.71 -16.94
N GLY A 175 -23.41 16.57 -16.07
CA GLY A 175 -24.78 17.07 -16.19
C GLY A 175 -25.85 16.00 -15.96
N LEU A 176 -25.53 14.93 -15.21
CA LEU A 176 -26.53 13.93 -14.85
C LEU A 176 -27.57 14.54 -13.89
N PRO A 177 -28.84 14.16 -14.00
CA PRO A 177 -29.88 14.69 -13.12
C PRO A 177 -29.58 14.29 -11.68
N GLN A 178 -29.28 15.29 -10.85
CA GLN A 178 -29.05 15.17 -9.42
C GLN A 178 -30.02 16.11 -8.69
N PRO A 179 -30.46 15.79 -7.47
CA PRO A 179 -31.20 16.74 -6.62
C PRO A 179 -30.36 17.99 -6.31
N TRP A 180 -29.04 17.90 -6.47
CA TRP A 180 -28.15 19.04 -6.44
C TRP A 180 -28.09 19.67 -7.83
N ASN A 181 -28.61 20.89 -7.97
CA ASN A 181 -28.53 21.68 -9.21
C ASN A 181 -27.10 22.15 -9.57
N GLY A 182 -26.06 21.61 -8.91
CA GLY A 182 -24.64 21.92 -9.13
C GLY A 182 -23.77 21.61 -7.90
N LEU A 183 -22.46 21.90 -8.00
CA LEU A 183 -21.52 21.86 -6.87
C LEU A 183 -21.64 23.15 -6.03
N GLY A 184 -22.82 23.32 -5.41
CA GLY A 184 -23.12 24.38 -4.45
C GLY A 184 -22.30 24.29 -3.15
N ALA A 185 -22.48 25.26 -2.27
CA ALA A 185 -21.82 25.27 -0.95
C ALA A 185 -22.26 24.06 -0.10
N GLY A 186 -23.56 23.76 -0.03
CA GLY A 186 -24.08 22.58 0.63
C GLY A 186 -23.47 21.26 0.12
N PRO A 187 -23.51 20.96 -1.20
CA PRO A 187 -22.96 19.71 -1.73
C PRO A 187 -21.45 19.57 -1.49
N LEU A 188 -20.68 20.65 -1.58
CA LEU A 188 -19.25 20.65 -1.29
C LEU A 188 -18.95 20.46 0.21
N MET A 189 -19.78 21.03 1.08
CA MET A 189 -19.73 20.78 2.53
C MET A 189 -19.97 19.29 2.82
N ALA A 190 -21.03 18.71 2.23
CA ALA A 190 -21.35 17.30 2.38
C ALA A 190 -20.26 16.38 1.81
N LEU A 191 -19.64 16.74 0.67
CA LEU A 191 -18.50 16.03 0.11
C LEU A 191 -17.30 16.05 1.07
N SER A 192 -17.02 17.19 1.69
CA SER A 192 -15.95 17.36 2.67
C SER A 192 -16.16 16.43 3.88
N LEU A 193 -17.36 16.42 4.44
CA LEU A 193 -17.73 15.52 5.53
C LEU A 193 -17.76 14.05 5.09
N GLY A 194 -18.16 13.76 3.85
CA GLY A 194 -18.16 12.41 3.28
C GLY A 194 -16.76 11.83 3.15
N LEU A 195 -15.78 12.65 2.73
CA LEU A 195 -14.36 12.27 2.76
C LEU A 195 -13.89 11.99 4.19
N GLY A 196 -14.29 12.82 5.16
CA GLY A 196 -14.03 12.57 6.59
C GLY A 196 -14.65 11.27 7.10
N ALA A 197 -15.89 10.98 6.70
CA ALA A 197 -16.60 9.74 7.04
C ALA A 197 -15.91 8.51 6.43
N ILE A 198 -15.41 8.59 5.18
CA ILE A 198 -14.60 7.53 4.56
C ILE A 198 -13.32 7.28 5.35
N LEU A 199 -12.60 8.33 5.74
CA LEU A 199 -11.36 8.18 6.54
C LEU A 199 -11.65 7.49 7.87
N LEU A 200 -12.73 7.90 8.56
CA LEU A 200 -13.16 7.26 9.80
C LEU A 200 -13.59 5.81 9.58
N GLY A 201 -14.41 5.56 8.55
CA GLY A 201 -14.86 4.22 8.15
C GLY A 201 -13.69 3.31 7.84
N TRP A 202 -12.67 3.80 7.13
CA TRP A 202 -11.44 3.06 6.86
C TRP A 202 -10.75 2.61 8.16
N VAL A 203 -10.59 3.52 9.13
CA VAL A 203 -9.97 3.20 10.42
C VAL A 203 -10.80 2.17 11.20
N LEU A 204 -12.12 2.33 11.22
CA LEU A 204 -13.04 1.42 11.93
C LEU A 204 -13.06 0.03 11.31
N VAL A 205 -13.22 -0.07 9.98
CA VAL A 205 -13.17 -1.35 9.25
C VAL A 205 -11.82 -2.03 9.49
N ARG A 206 -10.72 -1.29 9.37
CA ARG A 206 -9.37 -1.84 9.60
C ARG A 206 -9.15 -2.37 11.02
N ARG A 207 -9.78 -1.77 12.03
CA ARG A 207 -9.75 -2.28 13.42
C ARG A 207 -10.50 -3.60 13.56
N THR A 208 -11.55 -3.81 12.76
CA THR A 208 -12.32 -5.07 12.80
C THR A 208 -11.66 -6.21 12.03
N VAL A 209 -10.91 -5.91 10.96
CA VAL A 209 -10.23 -6.89 10.08
C VAL A 209 -8.73 -6.93 10.35
N SER A 210 -8.36 -7.57 11.47
CA SER A 210 -6.96 -7.69 11.90
C SER A 210 -6.30 -8.99 11.41
N ALA A 211 -5.03 -8.95 10.99
CA ALA A 211 -4.28 -10.12 10.55
C ALA A 211 -4.27 -11.31 11.54
N PRO A 212 -4.11 -11.10 12.87
CA PRO A 212 -4.20 -12.18 13.87
C PRO A 212 -5.48 -13.01 13.75
N ARG A 213 -6.64 -12.35 13.62
CA ARG A 213 -7.95 -13.02 13.50
C ARG A 213 -8.13 -13.78 12.19
N VAL A 214 -7.50 -13.32 11.11
CA VAL A 214 -7.67 -13.89 9.76
C VAL A 214 -6.72 -15.06 9.54
N LEU A 215 -5.47 -14.89 9.95
CA LEU A 215 -4.40 -15.85 9.70
C LEU A 215 -4.13 -16.79 10.88
N ASP A 216 -4.75 -16.54 12.04
CA ASP A 216 -4.49 -17.28 13.28
C ASP A 216 -3.03 -17.14 13.74
N LEU A 217 -2.58 -15.89 13.81
CA LEU A 217 -1.23 -15.50 14.20
C LEU A 217 -1.25 -14.76 15.54
N ASP A 218 -0.15 -14.84 16.29
CA ASP A 218 0.06 -13.97 17.44
C ASP A 218 0.04 -12.49 17.05
N THR A 219 -0.45 -11.65 17.95
CA THR A 219 -0.40 -10.21 17.74
C THR A 219 1.06 -9.73 17.68
N ALA A 220 1.36 -8.75 16.82
CA ALA A 220 2.72 -8.21 16.73
C ALA A 220 3.27 -7.71 18.08
N GLU A 221 2.40 -7.18 18.94
CA GLU A 221 2.75 -6.76 20.30
C GLU A 221 3.14 -7.94 21.19
N ALA A 222 2.44 -9.07 21.09
CA ALA A 222 2.79 -10.28 21.83
C ALA A 222 4.15 -10.84 21.38
N VAL A 223 4.43 -10.86 20.07
CA VAL A 223 5.74 -11.30 19.54
C VAL A 223 6.87 -10.38 20.00
N GLU A 224 6.64 -9.06 19.99
CA GLU A 224 7.62 -8.08 20.49
C GLU A 224 7.85 -8.20 22.00
N LEU A 225 6.78 -8.42 22.78
CA LEU A 225 6.87 -8.62 24.21
C LEU A 225 7.61 -9.93 24.55
N ALA A 226 7.32 -11.02 23.84
CA ALA A 226 8.03 -12.30 23.98
C ALA A 226 9.52 -12.14 23.65
N GLY A 227 9.86 -11.38 22.61
CA GLY A 227 11.24 -11.09 22.23
C GLY A 227 12.02 -10.22 23.25
N ARG A 228 11.33 -9.47 24.10
CA ARG A 228 11.95 -8.61 25.13
C ARG A 228 11.97 -9.26 26.51
N LEU A 229 10.90 -9.95 26.89
CA LEU A 229 10.61 -10.39 28.26
C LEU A 229 10.44 -11.91 28.39
N GLY A 230 10.65 -12.68 27.32
CA GLY A 230 10.60 -14.14 27.36
C GLY A 230 11.51 -14.72 28.44
N ARG A 231 11.00 -15.72 29.18
CA ARG A 231 11.74 -16.39 30.25
C ARG A 231 12.85 -17.28 29.71
N ASP A 232 12.56 -18.02 28.65
CA ASP A 232 13.54 -18.82 27.92
C ASP A 232 14.36 -17.94 26.96
N LEU A 233 15.68 -18.10 26.99
CA LEU A 233 16.62 -17.33 26.17
C LEU A 233 16.47 -17.65 24.68
N ASP A 234 16.24 -18.92 24.34
CA ASP A 234 16.17 -19.37 22.95
C ASP A 234 14.86 -18.91 22.31
N GLU A 235 13.74 -19.11 22.98
CA GLU A 235 12.43 -18.59 22.54
C GLU A 235 12.44 -17.06 22.44
N ARG A 236 13.04 -16.37 23.41
CA ARG A 236 13.18 -14.91 23.39
C ARG A 236 14.01 -14.46 22.18
N SER A 237 15.12 -15.12 21.90
CA SER A 237 15.98 -14.78 20.75
C SER A 237 15.24 -15.01 19.41
N ALA A 238 14.50 -16.12 19.30
CA ALA A 238 13.69 -16.43 18.14
C ALA A 238 12.55 -15.43 17.95
N ALA A 239 11.84 -15.07 19.03
CA ALA A 239 10.78 -14.08 19.01
C ALA A 239 11.30 -12.68 18.65
N ALA A 240 12.48 -12.29 19.15
CA ALA A 240 13.12 -11.02 18.79
C ALA A 240 13.46 -10.96 17.29
N GLN A 241 13.99 -12.05 16.73
CA GLN A 241 14.30 -12.15 15.30
C GLN A 241 13.05 -12.19 14.41
N ARG A 242 11.92 -12.72 14.94
CA ARG A 242 10.59 -12.67 14.31
C ARG A 242 9.95 -11.30 14.41
N ALA A 243 10.21 -10.53 15.47
CA ALA A 243 9.59 -9.22 15.67
C ALA A 243 10.14 -8.18 14.68
N LEU A 244 11.47 -8.13 14.52
CA LEU A 244 12.15 -7.10 13.74
C LEU A 244 13.46 -7.61 13.11
N ALA A 245 13.63 -7.36 11.82
CA ALA A 245 14.88 -7.54 11.10
C ALA A 245 15.73 -6.26 11.10
N GLN A 246 17.05 -6.43 11.07
CA GLN A 246 17.98 -5.31 11.07
C GLN A 246 18.00 -4.58 9.71
N ASP A 247 17.67 -3.28 9.69
CA ASP A 247 17.63 -2.51 8.43
C ASP A 247 19.02 -1.99 8.02
N ARG A 248 19.66 -2.66 7.06
CA ARG A 248 21.01 -2.32 6.58
C ARG A 248 21.09 -1.03 5.75
N ARG A 249 19.96 -0.44 5.34
CA ARG A 249 19.88 0.73 4.43
C ARG A 249 19.95 2.08 5.16
N HIS A 250 20.65 2.14 6.29
CA HIS A 250 20.59 3.27 7.22
C HIS A 250 21.68 4.33 6.98
N LEU A 251 22.67 4.02 6.13
CA LEU A 251 23.79 4.89 5.81
C LEU A 251 23.46 5.80 4.62
N PRO A 252 24.11 6.97 4.49
CA PRO A 252 23.95 7.82 3.32
C PRO A 252 24.50 7.14 2.05
N PRO A 253 23.86 7.30 0.89
CA PRO A 253 24.35 6.72 -0.36
C PRO A 253 25.63 7.40 -0.83
N SER A 254 26.60 6.61 -1.31
CA SER A 254 27.87 7.10 -1.86
C SER A 254 27.63 7.89 -3.16
N PRO A 255 28.34 9.00 -3.40
CA PRO A 255 28.15 9.79 -4.62
C PRO A 255 28.46 8.93 -5.86
N GLY A 256 27.73 9.14 -6.95
CA GLY A 256 27.89 8.36 -8.19
C GLY A 256 27.22 6.99 -8.19
N THR A 257 26.65 6.53 -7.07
CA THR A 257 25.82 5.31 -7.05
C THR A 257 24.40 5.59 -7.53
N SER A 258 23.72 4.56 -8.06
CA SER A 258 22.30 4.66 -8.47
C SER A 258 21.38 5.07 -7.32
N ALA A 259 21.72 4.71 -6.07
CA ALA A 259 20.98 5.10 -4.87
C ALA A 259 21.06 6.61 -4.58
N ALA A 260 22.13 7.30 -4.98
CA ALA A 260 22.30 8.73 -4.72
C ALA A 260 21.35 9.60 -5.55
N SER A 261 21.00 9.16 -6.75
CA SER A 261 20.04 9.84 -7.65
C SER A 261 18.67 9.17 -7.66
N ALA A 262 18.47 8.05 -6.96
CA ALA A 262 17.24 7.27 -6.97
C ALA A 262 15.99 8.10 -6.67
N ALA A 263 16.05 9.03 -5.71
CA ALA A 263 14.93 9.89 -5.34
C ALA A 263 14.49 10.87 -6.46
N LEU A 264 15.37 11.17 -7.43
CA LEU A 264 15.08 12.03 -8.58
C LEU A 264 14.59 11.23 -9.80
N THR A 265 14.69 9.90 -9.77
CA THR A 265 14.12 9.05 -10.81
C THR A 265 12.59 9.07 -10.74
N PRO A 266 11.87 8.84 -11.86
CA PRO A 266 10.40 8.82 -11.85
C PRO A 266 9.85 7.78 -10.85
N ARG A 267 10.52 6.63 -10.72
CA ARG A 267 10.17 5.60 -9.74
C ARG A 267 10.34 6.10 -8.31
N GLY A 268 11.47 6.75 -7.99
CA GLY A 268 11.73 7.32 -6.67
C GLY A 268 10.74 8.43 -6.30
N ALA A 269 10.45 9.32 -7.25
CA ALA A 269 9.47 10.39 -7.10
C ALA A 269 8.05 9.84 -6.83
N LEU A 270 7.63 8.81 -7.58
CA LEU A 270 6.34 8.15 -7.35
C LEU A 270 6.27 7.45 -5.98
N LEU A 271 7.35 6.76 -5.57
CA LEU A 271 7.43 6.16 -4.24
C LEU A 271 7.36 7.21 -3.13
N ALA A 272 8.10 8.31 -3.28
CA ALA A 272 8.05 9.44 -2.36
C ALA A 272 6.64 10.01 -2.26
N LEU A 273 6.00 10.28 -3.40
CA LEU A 273 4.64 10.78 -3.46
C LEU A 273 3.66 9.81 -2.78
N ALA A 274 3.80 8.50 -3.00
CA ALA A 274 2.96 7.48 -2.36
C ALA A 274 3.12 7.48 -0.83
N HIS A 275 4.36 7.59 -0.32
CA HIS A 275 4.61 7.70 1.12
C HIS A 275 4.04 9.00 1.71
N ILE A 276 4.25 10.14 1.03
CA ILE A 276 3.74 11.46 1.45
C ILE A 276 2.21 11.47 1.43
N ALA A 277 1.58 10.95 0.37
CA ALA A 277 0.13 10.83 0.27
C ALA A 277 -0.43 9.96 1.40
N ARG A 278 0.19 8.80 1.67
CA ARG A 278 -0.23 7.91 2.76
C ARG A 278 -0.10 8.58 4.14
N ALA A 279 0.95 9.34 4.39
CA ALA A 279 1.10 10.12 5.62
C ALA A 279 0.14 11.33 5.68
N SER A 280 -0.24 11.87 4.52
CA SER A 280 -1.20 12.97 4.43
C SER A 280 -2.61 12.53 4.82
N LEU A 281 -2.97 11.25 4.58
CA LEU A 281 -4.26 10.68 5.02
C LEU A 281 -4.47 10.71 6.53
N THR A 282 -3.40 10.74 7.34
CA THR A 282 -3.53 10.75 8.80
C THR A 282 -3.83 12.13 9.41
N TRP A 283 -3.37 13.22 8.79
CA TRP A 283 -3.44 14.56 9.42
C TRP A 283 -3.88 15.66 8.45
N VAL A 284 -3.38 15.63 7.21
CA VAL A 284 -3.70 16.66 6.20
C VAL A 284 -5.11 16.48 5.67
N ALA A 285 -5.49 15.25 5.29
CA ALA A 285 -6.82 14.98 4.73
C ALA A 285 -7.96 15.21 5.75
N PRO A 286 -7.86 14.79 7.03
CA PRO A 286 -8.86 15.14 8.05
C PRO A 286 -8.98 16.65 8.27
N ALA A 287 -7.85 17.37 8.31
CA ALA A 287 -7.86 18.83 8.46
C ALA A 287 -8.47 19.52 7.24
N ALA A 288 -8.17 19.06 6.03
CA ALA A 288 -8.76 19.57 4.80
C ALA A 288 -10.28 19.33 4.75
N ALA A 289 -10.74 18.13 5.17
CA ALA A 289 -12.17 17.83 5.30
C ALA A 289 -12.86 18.74 6.32
N GLY A 290 -12.25 18.97 7.48
CA GLY A 290 -12.78 19.88 8.51
C GLY A 290 -12.82 21.34 8.06
N LEU A 291 -11.77 21.83 7.40
CA LEU A 291 -11.74 23.17 6.83
C LEU A 291 -12.76 23.35 5.70
N GLY A 292 -12.88 22.36 4.81
CA GLY A 292 -13.89 22.36 3.76
C GLY A 292 -15.30 22.41 4.33
N TRP A 293 -15.59 21.60 5.35
CA TRP A 293 -16.85 21.66 6.08
C TRP A 293 -17.14 23.05 6.65
N LEU A 294 -16.17 23.69 7.32
CA LEU A 294 -16.35 25.03 7.88
C LEU A 294 -16.55 26.10 6.80
N VAL A 295 -15.68 26.16 5.80
CA VAL A 295 -15.73 27.18 4.75
C VAL A 295 -17.02 27.07 3.94
N PHE A 296 -17.36 25.86 3.48
CA PHE A 296 -18.57 25.65 2.68
C PHE A 296 -19.84 25.71 3.51
N GLY A 297 -19.83 25.26 4.77
CA GLY A 297 -20.96 25.38 5.67
C GLY A 297 -21.32 26.83 6.01
N ILE A 298 -20.32 27.68 6.30
CA ILE A 298 -20.52 29.12 6.49
C ILE A 298 -21.03 29.76 5.20
N THR A 299 -20.49 29.35 4.05
CA THR A 299 -20.95 29.85 2.75
C THR A 299 -22.42 29.51 2.51
N ASP A 300 -22.84 28.27 2.75
CA ASP A 300 -24.23 27.82 2.63
C ASP A 300 -25.17 28.61 3.54
N LEU A 301 -24.75 28.86 4.79
CA LEU A 301 -25.49 29.67 5.76
C LEU A 301 -25.73 31.09 5.23
N VAL A 302 -24.67 31.76 4.79
CA VAL A 302 -24.72 33.14 4.28
C VAL A 302 -25.57 33.22 3.01
N THR A 303 -25.42 32.28 2.08
CA THR A 303 -26.21 32.26 0.84
C THR A 303 -27.68 32.02 1.12
N THR A 304 -28.00 31.13 2.07
CA THR A 304 -29.39 30.80 2.41
C THR A 304 -30.09 31.99 3.06
N PHE A 305 -29.46 32.65 4.04
CA PHE A 305 -30.05 33.84 4.66
C PHE A 305 -30.18 35.01 3.68
N SER A 306 -29.19 35.21 2.80
CA SER A 306 -29.27 36.25 1.77
C SER A 306 -30.42 35.99 0.80
N GLY A 307 -30.62 34.74 0.36
CA GLY A 307 -31.75 34.36 -0.48
C GLY A 307 -33.11 34.54 0.19
N ILE A 308 -33.24 34.23 1.48
CA ILE A 308 -34.46 34.49 2.27
C ILE A 308 -34.78 36.00 2.27
N THR A 309 -33.78 36.86 2.47
CA THR A 309 -34.00 38.32 2.46
C THR A 309 -34.40 38.87 1.09
N GLN A 310 -34.00 38.21 0.02
CA GLN A 310 -34.26 38.63 -1.36
C GLN A 310 -35.51 37.97 -1.98
N SER A 311 -36.22 37.11 -1.23
CA SER A 311 -37.36 36.30 -1.72
C SER A 311 -37.02 35.36 -2.90
N ASP A 312 -35.74 35.15 -3.17
CA ASP A 312 -35.22 34.31 -4.26
C ASP A 312 -34.48 33.11 -3.65
N LEU A 313 -35.25 32.07 -3.31
CA LEU A 313 -34.72 30.83 -2.73
C LEU A 313 -34.21 29.84 -3.80
N THR A 314 -34.47 30.10 -5.08
CA THR A 314 -34.24 29.14 -6.18
C THR A 314 -32.98 29.43 -7.00
N GLN A 315 -32.43 30.64 -6.95
CA GLN A 315 -31.18 31.00 -7.63
C GLN A 315 -29.97 30.82 -6.71
N VAL A 316 -29.60 29.57 -6.43
CA VAL A 316 -28.34 29.27 -5.72
C VAL A 316 -27.19 29.40 -6.72
N SER A 317 -26.49 30.53 -6.66
CA SER A 317 -25.25 30.72 -7.43
C SER A 317 -24.19 29.69 -7.02
N ALA A 318 -23.61 28.98 -7.99
CA ALA A 318 -22.53 28.04 -7.71
C ALA A 318 -21.31 28.80 -7.15
N PRO A 319 -20.85 28.51 -5.91
CA PRO A 319 -19.72 29.20 -5.31
C PRO A 319 -18.40 28.85 -5.99
N LEU A 320 -18.34 27.70 -6.68
CA LEU A 320 -17.20 27.26 -7.47
C LEU A 320 -17.48 27.52 -8.95
N GLN A 321 -16.94 28.62 -9.44
CA GLN A 321 -16.89 28.92 -10.87
C GLN A 321 -15.95 27.93 -11.57
N TRP A 322 -16.21 27.57 -12.82
CA TRP A 322 -15.39 26.61 -13.57
C TRP A 322 -13.92 27.03 -13.64
N GLN A 323 -13.65 28.34 -13.60
CA GLN A 323 -12.32 28.95 -13.55
C GLN A 323 -11.52 28.49 -12.32
N LEU A 324 -12.15 28.31 -11.17
CA LEU A 324 -11.50 27.82 -9.94
C LEU A 324 -11.03 26.37 -10.10
N VAL A 325 -11.83 25.53 -10.78
CA VAL A 325 -11.47 24.13 -11.05
C VAL A 325 -10.38 24.05 -12.13
N ALA A 326 -10.56 24.78 -13.23
CA ALA A 326 -9.62 24.83 -14.34
C ALA A 326 -8.23 25.34 -13.93
N LEU A 327 -8.15 26.18 -12.90
CA LEU A 327 -6.89 26.68 -12.37
C LEU A 327 -6.35 25.87 -11.19
N GLY A 328 -7.23 25.47 -10.27
CA GLY A 328 -6.87 24.76 -9.05
C GLY A 328 -6.37 23.34 -9.32
N ALA A 329 -7.00 22.59 -10.23
CA ALA A 329 -6.59 21.20 -10.50
C ALA A 329 -5.19 21.11 -11.14
N PRO A 330 -4.83 21.87 -12.19
CA PRO A 330 -3.47 21.86 -12.72
C PRO A 330 -2.43 22.33 -11.69
N MET A 331 -2.76 23.33 -10.87
CA MET A 331 -1.85 23.79 -9.82
C MET A 331 -1.62 22.70 -8.77
N ALA A 332 -2.66 21.99 -8.35
CA ALA A 332 -2.53 20.87 -7.42
C ALA A 332 -1.64 19.76 -8.00
N VAL A 333 -1.74 19.46 -9.30
CA VAL A 333 -0.86 18.50 -9.99
C VAL A 333 0.59 19.00 -10.01
N LEU A 334 0.83 20.27 -10.32
CA LEU A 334 2.17 20.86 -10.30
C LEU A 334 2.79 20.84 -8.90
N VAL A 335 2.01 21.15 -7.85
CA VAL A 335 2.45 21.05 -6.46
C VAL A 335 2.75 19.61 -6.10
N ALA A 336 1.90 18.65 -6.46
CA ALA A 336 2.14 17.23 -6.21
C ALA A 336 3.42 16.73 -6.91
N PHE A 337 3.67 17.18 -8.14
CA PHE A 337 4.90 16.88 -8.86
C PHE A 337 6.12 17.48 -8.15
N GLY A 338 6.07 18.76 -7.76
CA GLY A 338 7.16 19.38 -7.00
C GLY A 338 7.42 18.66 -5.67
N VAL A 339 6.36 18.32 -4.93
CA VAL A 339 6.43 17.59 -3.65
C VAL A 339 7.04 16.20 -3.84
N SER A 340 6.78 15.53 -4.97
CA SER A 340 7.37 14.23 -5.29
C SER A 340 8.90 14.29 -5.46
N LEU A 341 9.42 15.44 -5.91
CA LEU A 341 10.86 15.69 -6.09
C LEU A 341 11.54 16.27 -4.84
N ALA A 342 10.77 16.71 -3.84
CA ALA A 342 11.29 17.34 -2.63
C ALA A 342 12.35 16.50 -1.87
N PRO A 343 12.21 15.15 -1.73
CA PRO A 343 13.27 14.35 -1.11
C PRO A 343 14.57 14.36 -1.89
N GLY A 344 14.50 14.34 -3.23
CA GLY A 344 15.68 14.41 -4.10
C GLY A 344 16.43 15.73 -3.93
N LEU A 345 15.70 16.85 -3.92
CA LEU A 345 16.28 18.17 -3.63
C LEU A 345 16.86 18.24 -2.21
N ALA A 346 16.20 17.65 -1.23
CA ALA A 346 16.68 17.59 0.15
C ALA A 346 17.99 16.82 0.29
N ILE A 347 18.18 15.74 -0.48
CA ILE A 347 19.43 14.96 -0.51
C ILE A 347 20.57 15.80 -1.07
N LEU A 348 20.34 16.52 -2.17
CA LEU A 348 21.35 17.42 -2.76
C LEU A 348 21.72 18.54 -1.78
N ALA A 349 20.74 19.16 -1.12
CA ALA A 349 20.97 20.22 -0.14
C ALA A 349 21.65 19.74 1.16
N ALA A 350 21.54 18.45 1.51
CA ALA A 350 22.12 17.86 2.72
C ALA A 350 23.50 17.22 2.50
N GLN A 351 24.08 17.28 1.30
CA GLN A 351 25.33 16.57 0.97
C GLN A 351 26.48 16.81 1.96
N ASN A 352 26.62 18.05 2.44
CA ASN A 352 27.71 18.44 3.36
C ASN A 352 27.64 17.70 4.72
N GLN A 353 26.46 17.28 5.17
CA GLN A 353 26.29 16.61 6.46
C GLN A 353 26.61 15.11 6.43
N ARG A 354 26.87 14.55 5.24
CA ARG A 354 27.32 13.16 5.12
C ARG A 354 28.63 12.92 5.88
N ARG A 355 29.49 13.94 5.91
CA ARG A 355 30.78 13.93 6.64
C ARG A 355 30.63 13.89 8.17
N LEU A 356 29.40 13.99 8.69
CA LEU A 356 29.12 13.95 10.12
C LEU A 356 28.58 12.58 10.57
N VAL A 357 28.40 11.63 9.64
CA VAL A 357 27.91 10.29 9.96
C VAL A 357 29.08 9.38 10.33
N ILE A 358 29.10 8.94 11.58
CA ILE A 358 30.20 8.14 12.17
C ILE A 358 29.78 6.76 12.67
N ASP A 359 28.47 6.52 12.85
CA ASP A 359 27.96 5.25 13.37
C ASP A 359 27.43 4.35 12.24
N GLN A 360 27.86 3.10 12.24
CA GLN A 360 27.43 2.04 11.33
C GLN A 360 26.30 1.18 11.91
N ARG A 361 25.84 1.48 13.12
CA ARG A 361 24.78 0.73 13.79
C ARG A 361 23.40 1.20 13.34
N THR A 362 22.50 0.23 13.30
CA THR A 362 21.11 0.44 12.91
C THR A 362 20.21 0.62 14.13
N TYR A 363 19.37 1.64 14.11
CA TYR A 363 18.42 1.90 15.20
C TYR A 363 16.97 1.93 14.70
N ALA A 364 16.08 1.26 15.44
CA ALA A 364 14.67 1.17 15.11
C ALA A 364 13.93 2.50 15.32
N SER A 365 14.25 3.24 16.40
CA SER A 365 13.55 4.46 16.77
C SER A 365 14.08 5.68 16.01
N TRP A 366 13.17 6.48 15.44
CA TRP A 366 13.52 7.73 14.75
C TRP A 366 14.33 8.68 15.65
N ALA A 367 13.94 8.83 16.91
CA ALA A 367 14.62 9.73 17.85
C ALA A 367 16.11 9.37 18.02
N HIS A 368 16.45 8.09 18.00
CA HIS A 368 17.85 7.65 18.08
C HIS A 368 18.54 7.82 16.73
N ARG A 369 17.89 7.42 15.63
CA ARG A 369 18.40 7.62 14.27
C ARG A 369 18.75 9.07 13.96
N ALA A 370 17.87 10.01 14.28
CA ALA A 370 18.08 11.42 13.98
C ALA A 370 19.25 12.05 14.75
N ARG A 371 19.58 11.51 15.94
CA ARG A 371 20.74 11.96 16.72
C ARG A 371 22.06 11.43 16.16
N VAL A 372 22.05 10.19 15.68
CA VAL A 372 23.26 9.49 15.25
C VAL A 372 23.55 9.69 13.75
N ASN A 373 22.52 9.91 12.95
CA ASN A 373 22.61 10.19 11.51
C ASN A 373 22.09 11.62 11.22
N PRO A 374 22.95 12.65 11.37
CA PRO A 374 22.56 14.04 11.12
C PRO A 374 22.18 14.31 9.66
N TRP A 375 22.71 13.53 8.72
CA TRP A 375 22.32 13.60 7.32
C TRP A 375 20.86 13.16 7.11
N GLU A 376 20.47 12.00 7.63
CA GLU A 376 19.09 11.49 7.55
C GLU A 376 18.12 12.48 8.21
N ALA A 377 18.49 13.02 9.38
CA ALA A 377 17.72 14.05 10.07
C ALA A 377 17.51 15.31 9.22
N ARG A 378 18.57 15.81 8.57
CA ARG A 378 18.45 16.99 7.71
C ARG A 378 17.59 16.72 6.49
N VAL A 379 17.83 15.63 5.75
CA VAL A 379 17.05 15.30 4.54
C VAL A 379 15.56 15.26 4.86
N VAL A 380 15.19 14.59 5.95
CA VAL A 380 13.81 14.51 6.42
C VAL A 380 13.23 15.88 6.79
N SER A 381 14.02 16.75 7.43
CA SER A 381 13.59 18.12 7.76
C SER A 381 13.41 18.99 6.52
N LEU A 382 14.37 18.95 5.58
CA LEU A 382 14.37 19.74 4.36
C LEU A 382 13.26 19.31 3.40
N THR A 383 12.94 18.01 3.35
CA THR A 383 11.79 17.53 2.59
C THR A 383 10.52 18.21 3.08
N GLY A 384 10.30 18.28 4.40
CA GLY A 384 9.15 18.98 4.97
C GLY A 384 9.12 20.48 4.60
N TRP A 385 10.25 21.16 4.72
CA TRP A 385 10.36 22.58 4.35
C TRP A 385 10.13 22.83 2.86
N PHE A 386 10.70 22.01 1.98
CA PHE A 386 10.50 22.12 0.53
C PHE A 386 9.06 21.80 0.13
N SER A 387 8.43 20.77 0.71
CA SER A 387 7.03 20.46 0.45
C SER A 387 6.10 21.60 0.90
N ALA A 388 6.34 22.20 2.07
CA ALA A 388 5.59 23.36 2.53
C ALA A 388 5.84 24.58 1.64
N GLY A 389 7.09 24.87 1.28
CA GLY A 389 7.44 25.97 0.39
C GLY A 389 6.79 25.85 -0.99
N LEU A 390 6.82 24.66 -1.59
CA LEU A 390 6.18 24.38 -2.88
C LEU A 390 4.66 24.51 -2.82
N ALA A 391 4.02 24.05 -1.75
CA ALA A 391 2.58 24.24 -1.57
C ALA A 391 2.21 25.71 -1.36
N LEU A 392 3.01 26.47 -0.60
CA LEU A 392 2.81 27.90 -0.44
C LEU A 392 2.94 28.63 -1.77
N LEU A 393 4.00 28.32 -2.55
CA LEU A 393 4.20 28.88 -3.88
C LEU A 393 3.01 28.56 -4.79
N GLY A 394 2.53 27.32 -4.80
CA GLY A 394 1.33 26.91 -5.53
C GLY A 394 0.10 27.73 -5.14
N LEU A 395 -0.18 27.88 -3.84
CA LEU A 395 -1.29 28.69 -3.34
C LEU A 395 -1.16 30.17 -3.71
N THR A 396 0.05 30.75 -3.61
CA THR A 396 0.28 32.14 -4.00
C THR A 396 0.10 32.35 -5.50
N ALA A 397 0.55 31.41 -6.33
CA ALA A 397 0.34 31.45 -7.77
C ALA A 397 -1.16 31.32 -8.11
N THR A 398 -1.90 30.43 -7.44
CA THR A 398 -3.36 30.35 -7.57
C THR A 398 -4.04 31.66 -7.19
N ALA A 399 -3.64 32.28 -6.07
CA ALA A 399 -4.21 33.55 -5.62
C ALA A 399 -3.98 34.67 -6.65
N VAL A 400 -2.75 34.81 -7.15
CA VAL A 400 -2.39 35.82 -8.16
C VAL A 400 -3.18 35.59 -9.46
N LEU A 401 -3.24 34.36 -9.94
CA LEU A 401 -3.97 34.04 -11.18
C LEU A 401 -5.48 34.29 -11.04
N LEU A 402 -6.09 33.95 -9.90
CA LEU A 402 -7.50 34.24 -9.66
C LEU A 402 -7.78 35.74 -9.61
N ALA A 403 -6.88 36.52 -9.01
CA ALA A 403 -6.99 37.97 -8.99
C ALA A 403 -6.87 38.57 -10.41
N LEU A 404 -5.91 38.11 -11.21
CA LEU A 404 -5.71 38.55 -12.60
C LEU A 404 -6.89 38.21 -13.51
N LEU A 405 -7.55 37.06 -13.28
CA LEU A 405 -8.72 36.62 -14.03
C LEU A 405 -10.03 37.28 -13.56
N GLY A 406 -10.01 38.09 -12.50
CA GLY A 406 -11.22 38.66 -11.90
C GLY A 406 -12.16 37.61 -11.29
N ALA A 407 -11.67 36.40 -11.03
CA ALA A 407 -12.43 35.26 -10.52
C ALA A 407 -12.26 35.05 -9.00
N ALA A 408 -11.62 35.99 -8.32
CA ALA A 408 -11.37 35.92 -6.89
C ALA A 408 -12.65 36.21 -6.09
N THR A 409 -13.22 35.17 -5.48
CA THR A 409 -14.37 35.29 -4.57
C THR A 409 -13.93 35.32 -3.10
N PRO A 410 -14.77 35.83 -2.17
CA PRO A 410 -14.47 35.76 -0.73
C PRO A 410 -14.23 34.32 -0.25
N VAL A 411 -14.98 33.36 -0.80
CA VAL A 411 -14.82 31.92 -0.49
C VAL A 411 -13.47 31.40 -0.98
N ALA A 412 -13.05 31.79 -2.18
CA ALA A 412 -11.73 31.41 -2.71
C ALA A 412 -10.59 31.97 -1.84
N TRP A 413 -10.70 33.24 -1.39
CA TRP A 413 -9.74 33.84 -0.48
C TRP A 413 -9.71 33.15 0.88
N ALA A 414 -10.87 32.84 1.48
CA ALA A 414 -10.94 32.09 2.72
C ALA A 414 -10.27 30.72 2.59
N GLY A 415 -10.49 30.02 1.47
CA GLY A 415 -9.83 28.76 1.14
C GLY A 415 -8.31 28.88 0.99
N ILE A 416 -7.82 29.92 0.28
CA ILE A 416 -6.39 30.18 0.10
C ILE A 416 -5.71 30.47 1.44
N VAL A 417 -6.30 31.33 2.26
CA VAL A 417 -5.76 31.71 3.58
C VAL A 417 -5.74 30.50 4.51
N ALA A 418 -6.84 29.73 4.58
CA ALA A 418 -6.89 28.50 5.37
C ALA A 418 -5.88 27.46 4.87
N GLY A 419 -5.73 27.33 3.55
CA GLY A 419 -4.72 26.49 2.91
C GLY A 419 -3.30 26.88 3.34
N ALA A 420 -2.97 28.16 3.27
CA ALA A 420 -1.65 28.67 3.60
C ALA A 420 -1.30 28.53 5.09
N LEU A 421 -2.27 28.81 5.97
CA LEU A 421 -2.05 28.81 7.43
C LEU A 421 -2.11 27.40 8.04
N VAL A 422 -2.87 26.47 7.45
CA VAL A 422 -3.13 25.15 8.05
C VAL A 422 -2.64 24.02 7.16
N LEU A 423 -3.06 23.94 5.90
CA LEU A 423 -2.75 22.78 5.05
C LEU A 423 -1.29 22.74 4.63
N THR A 424 -0.68 23.89 4.32
CA THR A 424 0.73 24.00 3.94
C THR A 424 1.68 23.51 5.04
N PRO A 425 1.60 24.00 6.30
CA PRO A 425 2.47 23.48 7.37
C PRO A 425 2.17 22.01 7.69
N LEU A 426 0.90 21.58 7.63
CA LEU A 426 0.55 20.17 7.83
C LEU A 426 1.11 19.27 6.72
N LEU A 427 1.14 19.74 5.46
CA LEU A 427 1.76 19.01 4.36
C LEU A 427 3.27 18.88 4.57
N GLY A 428 3.94 19.94 5.02
CA GLY A 428 5.36 19.87 5.39
C GLY A 428 5.63 18.88 6.52
N ALA A 429 4.81 18.92 7.58
CA ALA A 429 4.88 17.96 8.68
C ALA A 429 4.60 16.52 8.22
N GLY A 430 3.61 16.33 7.35
CA GLY A 430 3.24 15.05 6.74
C GLY A 430 4.35 14.48 5.86
N ALA A 431 4.99 15.31 5.03
CA ALA A 431 6.12 14.92 4.20
C ALA A 431 7.34 14.53 5.05
N SER A 432 7.64 15.30 6.09
CA SER A 432 8.69 14.93 7.05
C SER A 432 8.37 13.60 7.75
N ALA A 433 7.14 13.44 8.26
CA ALA A 433 6.70 12.19 8.90
C ALA A 433 6.80 10.99 7.96
N ALA A 434 6.43 11.16 6.68
CA ALA A 434 6.57 10.13 5.65
C ALA A 434 8.03 9.70 5.46
N MET A 435 8.94 10.68 5.34
CA MET A 435 10.36 10.39 5.10
C MET A 435 11.06 9.78 6.32
N LYS A 436 10.59 9.99 7.56
CA LYS A 436 11.14 9.30 8.76
C LYS A 436 11.12 7.77 8.62
N SER A 437 10.12 7.22 7.94
CA SER A 437 9.98 5.78 7.70
C SER A 437 10.28 5.37 6.25
N GLY A 438 9.96 6.22 5.28
CA GLY A 438 9.96 5.87 3.86
C GLY A 438 11.21 6.30 3.07
N LEU A 439 12.07 7.16 3.62
CA LEU A 439 13.23 7.69 2.88
C LEU A 439 14.13 6.56 2.33
N ARG A 440 14.31 5.50 3.10
CA ARG A 440 15.13 4.34 2.72
C ARG A 440 14.52 3.54 1.59
N ASP A 441 13.18 3.45 1.55
CA ASP A 441 12.47 2.81 0.46
C ASP A 441 12.54 3.63 -0.83
N VAL A 442 12.59 4.97 -0.71
CA VAL A 442 12.79 5.89 -1.86
C VAL A 442 14.21 5.79 -2.43
N LEU A 443 15.23 5.64 -1.57
CA LEU A 443 16.63 5.63 -1.98
C LEU A 443 17.13 4.28 -2.47
N TYR A 444 16.79 3.22 -1.75
CA TYR A 444 17.31 1.87 -1.98
C TYR A 444 16.24 0.93 -2.54
N GLY A 445 14.95 1.30 -2.51
CA GLY A 445 13.87 0.36 -2.80
C GLY A 445 13.47 -0.46 -1.58
N PRO A 446 12.59 -1.47 -1.71
CA PRO A 446 11.93 -2.13 -0.59
C PRO A 446 12.91 -2.92 0.29
N ALA A 447 12.62 -2.96 1.59
CA ALA A 447 13.52 -3.55 2.58
C ALA A 447 13.81 -5.04 2.38
N GLY A 448 12.79 -5.78 1.93
CA GLY A 448 12.89 -7.22 1.66
C GLY A 448 13.93 -7.61 0.61
N THR A 449 14.42 -6.66 -0.18
CA THR A 449 15.52 -6.88 -1.13
C THR A 449 16.88 -6.99 -0.42
N TYR A 450 17.04 -6.40 0.77
CA TYR A 450 18.33 -6.30 1.46
C TYR A 450 18.37 -7.06 2.79
N MET A 451 17.22 -7.28 3.41
CA MET A 451 17.11 -8.04 4.64
C MET A 451 15.79 -8.80 4.69
N ARG A 452 15.85 -10.05 5.15
CA ARG A 452 14.68 -10.86 5.45
C ARG A 452 14.53 -11.06 6.95
N ARG A 453 13.31 -10.93 7.42
CA ARG A 453 12.96 -11.26 8.79
C ARG A 453 12.92 -12.78 8.93
N ARG A 454 13.48 -13.30 10.03
CA ARG A 454 13.38 -14.74 10.31
C ARG A 454 11.95 -15.03 10.77
N THR A 455 11.23 -15.81 10.00
CA THR A 455 9.86 -16.24 10.30
C THR A 455 9.69 -17.69 9.84
N PRO A 456 8.95 -18.51 10.61
CA PRO A 456 8.65 -19.89 10.21
C PRO A 456 7.87 -19.94 8.89
N TYR A 457 7.24 -18.84 8.47
CA TYR A 457 6.44 -18.76 7.26
C TYR A 457 7.08 -17.91 6.17
N ALA A 458 7.00 -18.37 4.92
CA ALA A 458 7.49 -17.71 3.71
C ALA A 458 6.36 -17.22 2.79
N LEU A 459 5.16 -17.80 2.88
CA LEU A 459 4.03 -17.42 2.04
C LEU A 459 2.72 -17.41 2.82
N VAL A 460 1.84 -16.45 2.53
CA VAL A 460 0.51 -16.38 3.15
C VAL A 460 -0.40 -17.51 2.67
N ALA A 461 -0.52 -17.72 1.37
CA ALA A 461 -1.33 -18.78 0.78
C ALA A 461 -0.74 -19.21 -0.56
N PRO A 462 -0.96 -20.46 -0.99
CA PRO A 462 -0.42 -20.93 -2.26
C PRO A 462 -1.01 -20.15 -3.44
N ASP A 463 -0.14 -19.84 -4.41
CA ASP A 463 -0.49 -19.18 -5.67
C ASP A 463 -1.63 -19.91 -6.41
N ILE A 464 -1.54 -21.25 -6.46
CA ILE A 464 -2.50 -22.18 -7.06
C ILE A 464 -2.70 -23.37 -6.13
N GLY A 465 -3.95 -23.84 -6.02
CA GLY A 465 -4.29 -25.08 -5.30
C GLY A 465 -4.30 -24.95 -3.78
N THR A 466 -4.06 -26.08 -3.12
CA THR A 466 -3.95 -26.22 -1.66
C THR A 466 -2.49 -26.47 -1.25
N ARG A 467 -2.16 -26.25 0.02
CA ARG A 467 -0.85 -26.58 0.58
C ARG A 467 -0.54 -28.08 0.42
N ALA A 468 -1.53 -28.95 0.64
CA ALA A 468 -1.38 -30.39 0.39
C ALA A 468 -1.11 -30.73 -1.10
N GLN A 469 -1.72 -30.00 -2.04
CA GLN A 469 -1.44 -30.18 -3.47
C GLN A 469 -0.03 -29.69 -3.83
N ARG A 470 0.45 -28.58 -3.24
CA ARG A 470 1.85 -28.15 -3.42
C ARG A 470 2.85 -29.16 -2.88
N ALA A 471 2.53 -29.87 -1.81
CA ALA A 471 3.40 -30.91 -1.26
C ALA A 471 3.66 -32.05 -2.25
N LYS A 472 2.71 -32.29 -3.17
CA LYS A 472 2.81 -33.31 -4.22
C LYS A 472 3.55 -32.81 -5.46
N ASP A 473 3.84 -31.52 -5.56
CA ASP A 473 4.53 -30.94 -6.72
C ASP A 473 5.99 -31.46 -6.77
N PRO A 474 6.41 -32.14 -7.85
CA PRO A 474 7.77 -32.65 -8.01
C PRO A 474 8.85 -31.60 -7.78
N ALA A 475 8.64 -30.37 -8.26
CA ALA A 475 9.64 -29.30 -8.13
C ALA A 475 9.79 -28.82 -6.68
N VAL A 476 8.68 -28.77 -5.92
CA VAL A 476 8.72 -28.43 -4.50
C VAL A 476 9.41 -29.54 -3.70
N ARG A 477 9.19 -30.81 -4.05
CA ARG A 477 9.88 -31.95 -3.44
C ARG A 477 11.38 -31.97 -3.76
N ALA A 478 11.77 -31.75 -5.01
CA ALA A 478 13.17 -31.65 -5.41
C ALA A 478 13.88 -30.49 -4.68
N ALA A 479 13.24 -29.32 -4.60
CA ALA A 479 13.78 -28.19 -3.84
C ALA A 479 13.90 -28.49 -2.34
N LEU A 480 12.94 -29.22 -1.76
CA LEU A 480 12.99 -29.65 -0.36
C LEU A 480 14.12 -30.65 -0.12
N ARG A 481 14.30 -31.63 -1.02
CA ARG A 481 15.45 -32.55 -1.00
C ARG A 481 16.77 -31.78 -1.01
N GLN A 482 16.93 -30.85 -1.95
CA GLN A 482 18.16 -30.07 -2.08
C GLN A 482 18.45 -29.27 -0.81
N ARG A 483 17.42 -28.73 -0.15
CA ARG A 483 17.56 -28.05 1.15
C ARG A 483 18.00 -29.00 2.25
N LEU A 484 17.36 -30.16 2.40
CA LEU A 484 17.71 -31.16 3.42
C LEU A 484 19.14 -31.69 3.24
N GLN A 485 19.56 -31.92 1.99
CA GLN A 485 20.94 -32.29 1.66
C GLN A 485 21.95 -31.18 2.01
N ALA A 486 21.57 -29.92 1.81
CA ALA A 486 22.42 -28.77 2.12
C ALA A 486 22.49 -28.43 3.63
N GLU A 487 21.44 -28.75 4.39
CA GLU A 487 21.40 -28.51 5.84
C GLU A 487 22.36 -29.44 6.62
N GLY A 488 22.69 -30.61 6.05
CA GLY A 488 23.67 -31.54 6.59
C GLY A 488 23.18 -32.27 7.84
N GLY A 489 23.08 -33.60 7.77
CA GLY A 489 22.56 -34.43 8.86
C GLY A 489 22.03 -35.78 8.34
N ASP A 490 21.61 -36.66 9.24
CA ASP A 490 20.97 -37.94 8.88
C ASP A 490 19.48 -37.72 8.57
N HIS A 491 19.21 -37.12 7.41
CA HIS A 491 17.86 -36.88 6.87
C HIS A 491 17.41 -37.99 5.91
N THR A 492 18.06 -39.15 5.98
CA THR A 492 17.88 -40.26 5.02
C THR A 492 16.44 -40.76 4.99
N TRP A 493 15.79 -40.82 6.15
CA TRP A 493 14.38 -41.20 6.29
C TRP A 493 13.42 -40.14 5.75
N GLU A 494 13.69 -38.86 5.98
CA GLU A 494 12.85 -37.76 5.48
C GLU A 494 12.91 -37.65 3.95
N ILE A 495 14.10 -37.90 3.37
CA ILE A 495 14.29 -37.97 1.91
C ILE A 495 13.57 -39.18 1.34
N PHE A 496 13.67 -40.35 1.98
CA PHE A 496 12.96 -41.56 1.56
C PHE A 496 11.44 -41.38 1.59
N ASP A 497 10.89 -40.75 2.63
CA ASP A 497 9.46 -40.46 2.73
C ASP A 497 8.99 -39.47 1.65
N LEU A 498 9.83 -38.49 1.27
CA LEU A 498 9.56 -37.57 0.17
C LEU A 498 9.49 -38.28 -1.20
N ASP A 499 10.30 -39.32 -1.38
CA ASP A 499 10.33 -40.14 -2.59
C ASP A 499 9.15 -41.10 -2.67
N ALA A 500 8.84 -41.78 -1.56
CA ALA A 500 7.71 -42.71 -1.48
C ALA A 500 6.36 -42.00 -1.71
N ALA A 501 6.27 -40.70 -1.40
CA ALA A 501 5.05 -39.91 -1.50
C ALA A 501 4.65 -39.48 -2.93
N GLY A 502 5.49 -39.66 -3.95
CA GLY A 502 5.09 -39.34 -5.31
C GLY A 502 5.79 -40.20 -6.35
N GLU A 503 4.98 -40.90 -7.13
CA GLU A 503 5.34 -41.85 -8.19
C GLU A 503 6.57 -41.39 -8.97
N GLN A 504 7.61 -42.23 -8.96
CA GLN A 504 8.91 -42.00 -9.60
C GLN A 504 8.77 -41.89 -11.12
N LEU A 505 9.36 -40.85 -11.69
CA LEU A 505 10.17 -40.99 -12.89
C LEU A 505 11.58 -40.53 -12.52
N TRP A 506 12.53 -41.47 -12.51
CA TRP A 506 13.93 -41.21 -12.21
C TRP A 506 14.49 -40.17 -13.18
N VAL A 507 15.10 -39.12 -12.65
CA VAL A 507 15.97 -38.19 -13.38
C VAL A 507 17.33 -38.29 -12.70
N ASP A 508 18.39 -38.45 -13.49
CA ASP A 508 19.75 -38.60 -12.98
C ASP A 508 20.28 -37.22 -12.53
N ASP A 509 20.59 -37.09 -11.25
CA ASP A 509 20.91 -35.82 -10.58
C ASP A 509 22.34 -35.32 -10.87
N ASP A 510 23.16 -36.16 -11.54
CA ASP A 510 24.57 -35.87 -11.82
C ASP A 510 24.80 -35.07 -13.12
N GLU A 511 23.74 -34.80 -13.92
CA GLU A 511 23.86 -33.99 -15.13
C GLU A 511 23.54 -32.50 -14.91
N PRO A 512 24.48 -31.58 -15.25
CA PRO A 512 24.27 -30.15 -15.11
C PRO A 512 23.26 -29.64 -16.15
N GLY A 513 21.96 -29.68 -15.81
CA GLY A 513 20.90 -29.19 -16.70
C GLY A 513 19.54 -29.87 -16.56
N ALA A 514 19.42 -30.92 -15.74
CA ALA A 514 18.17 -31.64 -15.50
C ALA A 514 17.09 -30.76 -14.83
N ARG A 515 16.41 -29.92 -15.61
CA ARG A 515 15.16 -29.27 -15.22
C ARG A 515 14.01 -30.09 -15.79
N ASP A 516 13.48 -30.97 -14.93
CA ASP A 516 12.13 -31.55 -14.91
C ASP A 516 11.43 -31.65 -16.29
N THR A 517 11.41 -32.85 -16.88
CA THR A 517 10.70 -33.15 -18.14
C THR A 517 9.18 -33.19 -17.97
N VAL A 518 8.66 -32.99 -16.76
CA VAL A 518 7.23 -33.05 -16.46
C VAL A 518 6.55 -31.69 -16.72
N VAL A 519 5.64 -31.67 -17.69
CA VAL A 519 4.83 -30.50 -18.03
C VAL A 519 3.89 -30.15 -16.87
N ARG A 520 4.20 -29.10 -16.11
CA ARG A 520 3.35 -28.59 -15.03
C ARG A 520 2.13 -27.86 -15.62
N ALA A 521 0.94 -28.15 -15.10
CA ALA A 521 -0.28 -27.41 -15.44
C ALA A 521 -0.17 -25.90 -15.09
N ALA A 522 0.61 -25.56 -14.05
CA ALA A 522 0.88 -24.19 -13.64
C ALA A 522 1.82 -23.45 -14.62
N ASP A 523 2.82 -24.15 -15.18
CA ASP A 523 3.75 -23.58 -16.16
C ASP A 523 3.05 -23.35 -17.51
N LEU A 524 2.22 -24.31 -17.92
CA LEU A 524 1.31 -24.16 -19.08
C LEU A 524 0.41 -22.93 -18.93
N ALA A 525 -0.19 -22.73 -17.75
CA ALA A 525 -1.02 -21.56 -17.47
C ALA A 525 -0.24 -20.22 -17.49
N GLN A 526 1.08 -20.27 -17.31
CA GLN A 526 1.99 -19.12 -17.38
C GLN A 526 2.72 -19.00 -18.73
N GLY A 527 2.39 -19.86 -19.71
CA GLY A 527 3.02 -19.87 -21.03
C GLY A 527 4.48 -20.33 -21.02
N ARG A 528 4.93 -21.05 -19.98
CA ARG A 528 6.26 -21.65 -19.90
C ARG A 528 6.14 -23.13 -20.28
N LEU A 529 6.79 -23.52 -21.37
CA LEU A 529 6.90 -24.92 -21.77
C LEU A 529 8.26 -25.47 -21.30
N PRO A 530 8.34 -26.75 -20.89
CA PRO A 530 9.62 -27.42 -20.74
C PRO A 530 10.39 -27.37 -22.06
N ASP A 531 11.70 -27.24 -21.98
CA ASP A 531 12.56 -27.37 -23.16
C ASP A 531 12.62 -28.87 -23.51
N PHE A 532 11.99 -29.25 -24.61
CA PHE A 532 11.94 -30.64 -25.09
C PHE A 532 13.19 -31.03 -25.89
N GLY A 533 14.24 -30.20 -25.90
CA GLY A 533 15.45 -30.49 -26.65
C GLY A 533 15.27 -30.42 -28.17
N GLY A 534 14.32 -29.61 -28.64
CA GLY A 534 14.15 -29.36 -30.08
C GLY A 534 15.31 -28.58 -30.68
N ASP A 535 15.52 -28.70 -31.99
CA ASP A 535 16.59 -27.97 -32.71
C ASP A 535 16.46 -26.46 -32.49
N GLY A 536 17.46 -25.86 -31.85
CA GLY A 536 17.47 -24.47 -31.36
C GLY A 536 17.43 -24.34 -29.83
N SER A 537 17.36 -25.45 -29.10
CA SER A 537 17.62 -25.53 -27.66
C SER A 537 19.10 -25.27 -27.36
N ALA A 538 19.38 -24.66 -26.21
CA ALA A 538 20.75 -24.53 -25.70
C ALA A 538 21.43 -25.90 -25.47
N LEU A 539 20.65 -26.98 -25.37
CA LEU A 539 21.12 -28.36 -25.18
C LEU A 539 21.53 -29.06 -26.49
N THR A 540 21.02 -28.63 -27.65
CA THR A 540 21.39 -29.19 -28.97
C THR A 540 22.53 -28.41 -29.65
N GLY A 541 23.21 -27.52 -28.91
CA GLY A 541 24.36 -26.77 -29.42
C GLY A 541 24.01 -25.70 -30.46
N GLY A 542 22.76 -25.25 -30.51
CA GLY A 542 22.26 -24.27 -31.48
C GLY A 542 21.86 -22.95 -30.84
N GLY A 543 22.76 -22.25 -30.15
CA GLY A 543 22.37 -20.99 -29.52
C GLY A 543 23.41 -20.26 -28.69
N ASP A 544 24.66 -20.20 -29.16
CA ASP A 544 25.56 -19.06 -28.94
C ASP A 544 26.83 -19.31 -29.75
N GLY A 545 26.99 -18.61 -30.87
CA GLY A 545 28.24 -18.65 -31.61
C GLY A 545 29.21 -17.58 -31.08
N PRO A 546 30.39 -17.96 -30.58
CA PRO A 546 31.57 -17.12 -30.71
C PRO A 546 32.39 -17.58 -31.92
N ARG A 547 32.91 -16.60 -32.66
CA ARG A 547 33.99 -16.77 -33.64
C ARG A 547 35.07 -17.71 -33.10
N GLY A 548 35.51 -18.67 -33.93
CA GLY A 548 36.79 -19.34 -33.74
C GLY A 548 36.76 -20.79 -34.21
N GLU A 549 37.46 -21.05 -35.31
CA GLU A 549 37.88 -22.37 -35.78
C GLU A 549 38.39 -23.24 -34.62
N TYR A 550 37.98 -24.51 -34.55
CA TYR A 550 38.88 -25.67 -34.43
C TYR A 550 38.10 -26.99 -34.58
N ARG A 551 38.43 -27.67 -35.67
CA ARG A 551 38.62 -29.13 -35.87
C ARG A 551 37.82 -30.11 -34.99
N SER A 552 36.98 -30.87 -35.70
CA SER A 552 36.60 -32.25 -35.41
C SER A 552 37.82 -33.14 -35.17
N GLU A 553 37.85 -33.86 -34.04
CA GLU A 553 38.33 -35.24 -33.91
C GLU A 553 38.11 -35.73 -32.47
N ASP A 554 37.69 -37.00 -32.37
CA ASP A 554 37.66 -37.88 -31.21
C ASP A 554 36.65 -37.62 -30.08
N LEU A 555 35.55 -38.41 -30.10
CA LEU A 555 35.02 -39.09 -28.91
C LEU A 555 34.23 -40.36 -29.35
N PRO A 556 34.68 -41.57 -28.96
CA PRO A 556 33.93 -42.81 -29.14
C PRO A 556 33.02 -43.07 -27.94
N GLY A 557 31.87 -43.69 -28.17
CA GLY A 557 31.05 -44.28 -27.10
C GLY A 557 29.57 -43.95 -27.18
N ARG A 558 28.85 -44.58 -28.12
CA ARG A 558 27.40 -44.76 -27.97
C ARG A 558 27.17 -45.71 -26.80
N HIS A 559 26.64 -45.22 -25.69
CA HIS A 559 26.01 -46.07 -24.69
C HIS A 559 24.54 -46.27 -25.08
N GLU A 560 24.22 -47.52 -25.42
CA GLU A 560 22.85 -48.00 -25.63
C GLU A 560 22.08 -48.00 -24.30
N ILE A 561 20.82 -47.57 -24.35
CA ILE A 561 19.86 -47.63 -23.25
C ILE A 561 19.52 -49.12 -23.02
N PRO A 562 19.67 -49.69 -21.81
CA PRO A 562 19.29 -51.08 -21.56
C PRO A 562 17.79 -51.18 -21.32
N ASP A 563 17.10 -51.93 -22.18
CA ASP A 563 15.73 -52.37 -21.93
C ASP A 563 15.74 -53.55 -20.93
N SER A 564 15.41 -53.25 -19.66
CA SER A 564 14.97 -54.18 -18.59
C SER A 564 15.99 -54.88 -17.67
N VAL A 565 15.49 -55.23 -16.47
CA VAL A 565 16.16 -55.39 -15.17
C VAL A 565 16.82 -56.77 -14.93
N THR A 566 17.12 -57.57 -15.95
CA THR A 566 17.70 -58.92 -15.76
C THR A 566 19.19 -59.05 -16.08
N GLY A 567 19.88 -57.97 -16.45
CA GLY A 567 21.30 -57.99 -16.82
C GLY A 567 22.34 -57.85 -15.68
N LEU A 568 21.96 -57.38 -14.49
CA LEU A 568 22.91 -56.98 -13.42
C LEU A 568 23.31 -58.10 -12.44
N ARG A 569 23.34 -59.36 -12.90
CA ARG A 569 24.06 -60.44 -12.19
C ARG A 569 25.02 -61.16 -13.14
N LYS A 570 26.03 -60.42 -13.57
CA LYS A 570 27.42 -60.83 -13.83
C LYS A 570 28.05 -59.81 -14.78
N ARG A 571 28.66 -58.79 -14.20
CA ARG A 571 30.03 -58.34 -14.52
C ARG A 571 30.46 -57.32 -13.51
#